data_AF-A0A2N5KTQ5-F1
#
_entry.id   AF-A0A2N5KTQ5-F1
#
_cell.length_a   1.000
_cell.length_b   1.000
_cell.length_c   1.000
_cell.angle_alpha   90.00
_cell.angle_beta   90.00
_cell.angle_gamma   90.00
#
_symmetry.space_group_name_H-M   'P 1'
#
loop_
_entity.id
_entity.type
_entity.pdbx_description
1 polymer ?
#
loop_
_entity_poly.entity_id
_entity_poly.type
_entity_poly.pdbx_seq_one_letter_code
_entity_poly.pdbx_strand_id
1 'polypeptide(L)'
;MELSYEHKRMLIEESGIAPDVMEARGYRTVEKKAELKRIGFSEAQCGVPGLLIPIRSPAGEIVLYQYRPDSPRIKDGKPVKYETPSGSRMAL
;
A
#
# COMPACT_ATOMS: atom_id res chain seq x y z
N MET A 1 8.34 8.75 7.59
CA MET A 1 6.97 8.50 8.07
C MET A 1 6.86 7.03 8.38
N GLU A 2 6.52 6.74 9.63
CA GLU A 2 6.63 5.45 10.29
C GLU A 2 5.34 4.64 10.11
N LEU A 3 5.42 3.32 10.22
CA LEU A 3 4.25 2.45 10.26
C LEU A 3 3.45 2.70 11.54
N SER A 4 2.13 2.81 11.42
CA SER A 4 1.27 2.84 12.60
C SER A 4 1.31 1.51 13.34
N TYR A 5 0.98 1.53 14.63
CA TYR A 5 0.93 0.33 15.48
C TYR A 5 0.04 -0.77 14.89
N GLU A 6 -1.17 -0.41 14.43
CA GLU A 6 -2.11 -1.35 13.84
C GLU A 6 -1.56 -2.00 12.56
N HIS A 7 -0.93 -1.21 11.69
CA HIS A 7 -0.30 -1.74 10.47
C HIS A 7 0.90 -2.64 10.77
N LYS A 8 1.71 -2.27 11.77
CA LYS A 8 2.83 -3.10 12.22
C LYS A 8 2.34 -4.42 12.78
N ARG A 9 1.28 -4.41 13.60
CA ARG A 9 0.63 -5.61 14.12
C ARG A 9 0.10 -6.50 13.01
N MET A 10 -0.64 -5.93 12.04
CA MET A 10 -1.14 -6.67 10.87
C MET A 10 -0.01 -7.34 10.07
N LEU A 11 1.11 -6.66 9.85
CA LEU A 11 2.24 -7.22 9.09
C LEU A 11 2.93 -8.35 9.86
N ILE A 12 3.17 -8.18 11.16
CA ILE A 12 3.89 -9.15 11.98
C ILE A 12 3.01 -10.33 12.35
N GLU A 13 1.86 -10.08 12.96
CA GLU A 13 1.01 -11.11 13.57
C GLU A 13 0.11 -11.81 12.55
N GLU A 14 -0.52 -11.06 11.64
CA GLU A 14 -1.46 -11.65 10.68
C GLU A 14 -0.77 -12.13 9.40
N SER A 15 0.33 -11.48 9.01
CA SER A 15 1.04 -11.78 7.75
C SER A 15 2.38 -12.48 7.94
N GLY A 16 2.86 -12.66 9.19
CA GLY A 16 4.11 -13.35 9.48
C GLY A 16 5.36 -12.66 8.92
N ILE A 17 5.30 -11.35 8.66
CA ILE A 17 6.42 -10.60 8.08
C ILE A 17 7.38 -10.20 9.19
N ALA A 18 8.62 -10.67 9.07
CA ALA A 18 9.67 -10.33 10.01
C ALA A 18 9.99 -8.81 9.97
N PRO A 19 10.34 -8.18 11.10
CA PRO A 19 10.57 -6.74 11.17
C PRO A 19 11.66 -6.21 10.22
N ASP A 20 12.72 -6.99 10.01
CA ASP A 20 13.80 -6.69 9.06
C ASP A 20 13.32 -6.69 7.61
N VAL A 21 12.48 -7.66 7.24
CA VAL A 21 11.83 -7.73 5.93
C VAL A 21 10.88 -6.56 5.73
N MET A 22 10.15 -6.17 6.78
CA MET A 22 9.23 -5.04 6.75
C MET A 22 9.98 -3.71 6.47
N GLU A 23 11.08 -3.49 7.18
CA GLU A 23 11.94 -2.32 6.99
C GLU A 23 12.57 -2.31 5.59
N ALA A 24 13.16 -3.43 5.16
CA ALA A 24 13.80 -3.55 3.84
C ALA A 24 12.82 -3.31 2.68
N ARG A 25 11.57 -3.79 2.81
CA ARG A 25 10.52 -3.58 1.81
C ARG A 25 9.97 -2.16 1.80
N GLY A 26 10.14 -1.39 2.88
CA GLY A 26 9.72 0.00 2.96
C GLY A 26 8.21 0.19 3.10
N TYR A 27 7.53 -0.73 3.79
CA TYR A 27 6.11 -0.57 4.13
C TYR A 27 5.90 0.73 4.91
N ARG A 28 4.81 1.45 4.63
CA ARG A 28 4.51 2.71 5.34
C ARG A 28 3.02 2.96 5.45
N THR A 29 2.62 3.60 6.54
CA THR A 29 1.26 4.14 6.68
C THR A 29 1.15 5.47 5.94
N VAL A 30 0.04 5.66 5.23
CA VAL A 30 -0.28 6.90 4.52
C VAL A 30 -1.52 7.52 5.14
N GLU A 31 -1.38 8.75 5.60
CA GLU A 31 -2.47 9.50 6.25
C GLU A 31 -3.02 10.62 5.36
N LYS A 32 -2.30 11.00 4.31
CA LYS A 32 -2.64 12.14 3.44
C LYS A 32 -2.86 11.69 2.01
N LYS A 33 -4.05 11.99 1.46
CA LYS A 33 -4.40 11.71 0.06
C LYS A 33 -3.38 12.24 -0.95
N ALA A 34 -2.81 13.42 -0.66
CA ALA A 34 -1.81 14.07 -1.51
C ALA A 34 -0.55 13.20 -1.73
N GLU A 35 -0.23 12.29 -0.82
CA GLU A 35 0.89 11.36 -1.00
C GLU A 35 0.59 10.30 -2.06
N LEU A 36 -0.63 9.77 -2.06
CA LEU A 36 -1.08 8.77 -3.03
C LEU A 36 -1.22 9.36 -4.42
N LYS A 37 -1.76 10.58 -4.52
CA LYS A 37 -1.86 11.30 -5.80
C LYS A 37 -0.49 11.52 -6.44
N ARG A 38 0.52 11.90 -5.65
CA ARG A 38 1.89 12.13 -6.13
C ARG A 38 2.54 10.89 -6.74
N ILE A 39 2.09 9.70 -6.36
CA ILE A 39 2.61 8.41 -6.88
C ILE A 39 1.62 7.72 -7.84
N GLY A 40 0.64 8.45 -8.37
CA GLY A 40 -0.19 8.02 -9.50
C GLY A 40 -1.54 7.36 -9.14
N PHE A 41 -1.94 7.34 -7.87
CA PHE A 41 -3.30 6.91 -7.51
C PHE A 41 -4.33 7.97 -7.92
N SER A 42 -5.47 7.54 -8.46
CA SER A 42 -6.59 8.43 -8.76
C SER A 42 -7.33 8.86 -7.49
N GLU A 43 -8.15 9.92 -7.57
CA GLU A 43 -8.93 10.43 -6.43
C GLU A 43 -9.71 9.33 -5.71
N ALA A 44 -10.39 8.48 -6.48
CA ALA A 44 -11.21 7.40 -5.94
C ALA A 44 -10.39 6.36 -5.16
N GLN A 45 -9.10 6.22 -5.45
CA GLN A 45 -8.20 5.23 -4.83
C GLN A 45 -7.48 5.80 -3.59
N CYS A 46 -7.61 7.10 -3.35
CA CYS A 46 -6.91 7.80 -2.26
C CYS A 46 -7.68 7.74 -0.92
N GLY A 47 -8.26 6.59 -0.56
CA GLY A 47 -8.90 6.41 0.76
C GLY A 47 -7.85 6.34 1.86
N VAL A 48 -7.86 7.26 2.82
CA VAL A 48 -6.88 7.32 3.92
C VAL A 48 -7.58 7.19 5.27
N PRO A 49 -6.92 6.66 6.32
CA PRO A 49 -5.56 6.10 6.32
C PRO A 49 -5.45 4.72 5.64
N GLY A 50 -4.22 4.24 5.44
CA GLY A 50 -3.96 2.89 4.94
C GLY A 50 -2.48 2.54 4.75
N LEU A 51 -2.22 1.29 4.38
CA LEU A 51 -0.89 0.74 4.17
C LEU A 51 -0.44 0.88 2.72
N LEU A 52 0.70 1.53 2.50
CA LEU A 52 1.40 1.50 1.21
C LEU A 52 2.45 0.39 1.19
N ILE A 53 2.45 -0.35 0.08
CA ILE A 53 3.27 -1.52 -0.17
C ILE A 53 4.10 -1.23 -1.43
N PRO A 54 5.41 -0.96 -1.30
CA PRO A 54 6.28 -0.85 -2.47
C PRO A 54 6.44 -2.21 -3.17
N ILE A 55 6.35 -2.22 -4.49
CA ILE A 55 6.66 -3.37 -5.33
C ILE A 55 8.04 -3.12 -5.93
N ARG A 56 8.98 -4.03 -5.66
CA ARG A 56 10.37 -3.94 -6.12
C ARG A 56 10.60 -4.88 -7.29
N SER A 57 11.43 -4.45 -8.23
CA SER A 57 11.99 -5.30 -9.29
C SER A 57 13.01 -6.30 -8.73
N PRO A 58 13.42 -7.32 -9.50
CA PRO A 58 14.54 -8.18 -9.14
C PRO A 58 15.85 -7.43 -8.87
N ALA A 59 16.02 -6.23 -9.47
CA ALA A 59 17.16 -5.35 -9.24
C ALA A 59 17.06 -4.54 -7.93
N GLY A 60 15.95 -4.67 -7.18
CA GLY A 60 15.72 -3.96 -5.91
C GLY A 60 15.03 -2.60 -6.05
N GLU A 61 14.93 -2.06 -7.26
CA GLU A 61 14.28 -0.77 -7.52
C GLU A 61 12.76 -0.83 -7.34
N ILE A 62 12.16 0.22 -6.78
CA ILE A 62 10.70 0.32 -6.69
C ILE A 62 10.13 0.61 -8.08
N VAL A 63 9.30 -0.30 -8.59
CA VAL A 63 8.68 -0.20 -9.93
C VAL A 63 7.20 0.14 -9.88
N LEU A 64 6.54 -0.15 -8.77
CA LEU A 64 5.11 0.10 -8.59
C LEU A 64 4.78 0.21 -7.10
N TYR A 65 3.57 0.64 -6.79
CA TYR A 65 3.02 0.59 -5.44
C TYR A 65 1.68 -0.14 -5.46
N GLN A 66 1.42 -0.90 -4.40
CA GLN A 66 0.08 -1.32 -4.04
C GLN A 66 -0.33 -0.57 -2.78
N TYR A 67 -1.61 -0.25 -2.64
CA TYR A 67 -2.14 0.44 -1.48
C TYR A 67 -3.35 -0.30 -0.91
N ARG A 68 -3.34 -0.51 0.41
CA ARG A 68 -4.44 -1.12 1.16
C ARG A 68 -5.05 -0.06 2.09
N PRO A 69 -6.16 0.59 1.69
CA PRO A 69 -6.88 1.49 2.60
C PRO A 69 -7.46 0.73 3.79
N ASP A 70 -7.51 1.37 4.95
CA ASP A 70 -8.14 0.80 6.15
C ASP A 70 -9.65 0.62 5.96
N SER A 71 -10.26 1.51 5.17
CA SER A 71 -11.64 1.41 4.71
C SER A 71 -11.68 1.28 3.18
N PRO A 72 -11.65 0.04 2.65
CA PRO A 72 -11.76 -0.22 1.23
C PRO A 72 -13.03 0.36 0.63
N ARG A 73 -12.91 1.04 -0.51
CA ARG A 73 -14.10 1.45 -1.27
C ARG A 73 -14.79 0.23 -1.88
N ILE A 74 -16.09 0.37 -2.11
CA ILE A 74 -16.86 -0.61 -2.86
C ILE A 74 -16.80 -0.26 -4.35
N LYS A 75 -16.44 -1.26 -5.17
CA LYS A 75 -16.49 -1.20 -6.62
C LYS A 75 -17.23 -2.44 -7.11
N ASP A 76 -18.24 -2.24 -7.95
CA ASP A 76 -19.05 -3.33 -8.53
C ASP A 76 -19.61 -4.28 -7.44
N GLY A 77 -20.05 -3.70 -6.32
CA GLY A 77 -20.61 -4.43 -5.16
C GLY A 77 -19.59 -5.14 -4.27
N LYS A 78 -18.29 -5.01 -4.53
CA LYS A 78 -17.23 -5.69 -3.77
C LYS A 78 -16.20 -4.71 -3.19
N PRO A 79 -15.67 -4.96 -1.98
CA PRO A 79 -14.60 -4.16 -1.41
C PRO A 79 -13.30 -4.35 -2.20
N VAL A 80 -12.68 -3.25 -2.60
CA VAL A 80 -11.37 -3.26 -3.26
C VAL A 80 -10.28 -3.22 -2.21
N LYS A 81 -9.89 -4.40 -1.71
CA LYS A 81 -8.88 -4.55 -0.65
C LYS A 81 -7.53 -3.92 -1.01
N TYR A 82 -7.16 -3.98 -2.29
CA TYR A 82 -5.89 -3.47 -2.78
C TYR A 82 -6.10 -2.61 -4.02
N GLU A 83 -5.54 -1.40 -3.99
CA GLU A 83 -5.48 -0.46 -5.09
C GLU A 83 -4.11 -0.51 -5.77
N THR A 84 -4.08 -0.28 -7.07
CA THR A 84 -2.87 -0.08 -7.87
C THR A 84 -3.02 1.26 -8.60
N PRO A 85 -1.96 2.08 -8.75
CA PRO A 85 -2.03 3.37 -9.44
C PRO A 85 -2.78 3.28 -10.77
N SER A 86 -3.61 4.29 -11.05
CA SER A 86 -4.50 4.26 -12.21
C SER A 86 -3.69 4.17 -13.52
N GLY A 87 -4.15 3.35 -14.46
CA GLY A 87 -3.46 3.13 -15.73
C GLY A 87 -2.18 2.29 -15.64
N SER A 88 -1.76 1.87 -14.45
CA SER A 88 -0.63 0.96 -14.29
C SER A 88 -1.05 -0.50 -14.53
N ARG A 89 -0.15 -1.29 -15.12
CA ARG A 89 -0.26 -2.75 -15.19
C ARG A 89 0.55 -3.35 -14.04
N MET A 90 0.11 -4.49 -13.51
CA MET A 90 0.87 -5.20 -12.49
C MET A 90 2.24 -5.56 -13.06
N ALA A 91 3.31 -5.13 -12.38
CA ALA A 91 4.64 -5.62 -12.66
C ALA A 91 4.72 -7.06 -12.13
N LEU A 92 4.84 -8.04 -13.03
CA LEU A 92 5.07 -9.45 -12.72
C LEU A 92 6.54 -9.79 -12.90
#